data_AF-A0A6P8SUB7-F1
#
_entry.id   AF-A0A6P8SUB7-F1
#
_cell.length_a   1.000
_cell.length_b   1.000
_cell.length_c   1.000
_cell.angle_alpha   90.00
_cell.angle_beta   90.00
_cell.angle_gamma   90.00
#
_symmetry.space_group_name_H-M   'P 1'
#
loop_
_entity.id
_entity.type
_entity.pdbx_description
1 polymer ?
#
loop_
_entity_poly.entity_id
_entity_poly.type
_entity_poly.pdbx_seq_one_letter_code
_entity_poly.pdbx_strand_id
1 'polypeptide(L)'
;MDNSLPGPLRHPQPASDRDGEPTPFQEEVQSAPGQNTFYSTEYLTAPDIVAELSAKIKNTSCSRFNINRANVWDGAIRGFKGASFDPSHQMQVKFTDDEGQTEDGVDTGGPKREFLTLLMECLRMRRIFDGPQDRKFLTFDNAAAKDDEYFHAGRMIATSIVQKHKEKKKKTSCHGSLSQNLILNA
;
A
#
# COMPACT_ATOMS: atom_id res chain seq x y z
N MET A 1 7.13 60.31 -50.47
CA MET A 1 8.09 59.25 -50.10
C MET A 1 9.17 59.91 -49.27
N ASP A 2 9.04 59.83 -47.96
CA ASP A 2 9.99 60.38 -46.99
C ASP A 2 10.44 59.21 -46.13
N ASN A 3 11.72 58.87 -46.26
CA ASN A 3 12.40 57.78 -45.56
C ASN A 3 13.24 58.41 -44.44
N SER A 4 12.71 58.40 -43.21
CA SER A 4 13.48 58.72 -42.01
C SER A 4 13.52 57.50 -41.08
N LEU A 5 14.71 56.92 -40.93
CA LEU A 5 15.02 55.80 -40.04
C LEU A 5 14.94 56.24 -38.56
N PRO A 6 14.30 55.47 -37.66
CA PRO A 6 14.39 55.72 -36.22
C PRO A 6 15.73 55.20 -35.65
N GLY A 7 16.33 56.02 -34.78
CA GLY A 7 17.63 55.77 -34.13
C GLY A 7 17.63 54.62 -33.11
N PRO A 8 18.83 54.27 -32.56
CA PRO A 8 19.02 53.03 -31.81
C PRO A 8 18.33 53.03 -30.43
N LEU A 9 17.76 51.87 -30.10
CA LEU A 9 17.08 51.55 -28.85
C LEU A 9 18.02 51.69 -27.64
N ARG A 10 17.58 52.46 -26.62
CA ARG A 10 18.23 52.55 -25.30
C ARG A 10 18.09 51.20 -24.58
N HIS A 11 19.21 50.61 -24.19
CA HIS A 11 19.24 49.48 -23.26
C HIS A 11 18.86 49.94 -21.84
N PRO A 12 17.97 49.24 -21.11
CA PRO A 12 17.75 49.45 -19.69
C PRO A 12 18.96 48.98 -18.88
N GLN A 13 19.42 49.80 -17.92
CA GLN A 13 20.41 49.37 -16.92
C GLN A 13 19.78 48.41 -15.90
N PRO A 14 20.53 47.44 -15.36
CA PRO A 14 20.01 46.48 -14.38
C PRO A 14 19.64 47.18 -13.06
N ALA A 15 18.44 46.88 -12.57
CA ALA A 15 17.97 47.30 -11.26
C ALA A 15 18.80 46.62 -10.16
N SER A 16 19.26 47.42 -9.19
CA SER A 16 19.86 46.96 -7.95
C SER A 16 18.75 46.43 -7.02
N ASP A 17 18.58 45.12 -6.93
CA ASP A 17 17.63 44.52 -6.00
C ASP A 17 18.28 44.31 -4.63
N ARG A 18 17.58 44.87 -3.64
CA ARG A 18 17.91 44.90 -2.22
C ARG A 18 17.55 43.57 -1.58
N ASP A 19 18.37 43.13 -0.62
CA ASP A 19 18.10 41.98 0.23
C ASP A 19 16.81 42.20 1.03
N GLY A 20 15.75 41.50 0.65
CA GLY A 20 14.48 41.43 1.38
C GLY A 20 14.37 40.09 2.11
N GLU A 21 14.43 40.14 3.44
CA GLU A 21 14.05 39.04 4.35
C GLU A 21 12.67 38.44 3.98
N PRO A 22 12.49 37.11 3.98
CA PRO A 22 11.20 36.52 3.67
C PRO A 22 10.22 36.73 4.83
N THR A 23 9.20 37.54 4.60
CA THR A 23 8.03 37.67 5.50
C THR A 23 7.32 36.31 5.62
N PRO A 24 7.06 35.81 6.85
CA PRO A 24 6.31 34.57 7.03
C PRO A 24 4.88 34.69 6.46
N PHE A 25 4.54 33.79 5.55
CA PHE A 25 3.20 33.63 5.01
C PHE A 25 2.28 33.09 6.13
N GLN A 26 1.35 33.91 6.63
CA GLN A 26 0.28 33.46 7.50
C GLN A 26 -0.97 33.22 6.63
N GLU A 27 -1.34 31.96 6.45
CA GLU A 27 -2.57 31.56 5.77
C GLU A 27 -3.73 31.68 6.76
N GLU A 28 -4.50 32.77 6.71
CA GLU A 28 -5.76 32.89 7.45
C GLU A 28 -6.83 32.00 6.81
N VAL A 29 -7.02 30.80 7.35
CA VAL A 29 -8.17 29.95 7.01
C VAL A 29 -9.37 30.34 7.87
N GLN A 30 -10.28 31.14 7.32
CA GLN A 30 -11.60 31.34 7.91
C GLN A 30 -12.54 30.21 7.46
N SER A 31 -12.82 29.26 8.34
CA SER A 31 -13.83 28.21 8.14
C SER A 31 -14.82 28.13 9.31
N ALA A 32 -16.10 27.98 8.96
CA ALA A 32 -17.30 28.02 9.79
C ALA A 32 -17.30 27.08 11.04
N PRO A 33 -18.13 27.36 12.08
CA PRO A 33 -18.14 26.58 13.31
C PRO A 33 -18.94 25.28 13.11
N GLY A 34 -18.23 24.16 12.99
CA GLY A 34 -18.88 22.85 12.88
C GLY A 34 -17.88 21.71 12.69
N GLN A 35 -17.31 21.26 13.81
CA GLN A 35 -16.57 19.99 13.97
C GLN A 35 -15.26 19.85 13.17
N ASN A 36 -14.25 20.60 13.59
CA ASN A 36 -12.85 20.25 13.29
C ASN A 36 -12.28 19.45 14.48
N THR A 37 -12.46 18.13 14.50
CA THR A 37 -11.69 17.29 15.40
C THR A 37 -10.26 17.24 14.87
N PHE A 38 -9.43 18.16 15.35
CA PHE A 38 -8.00 18.18 15.10
C PHE A 38 -7.37 16.97 15.81
N TYR A 39 -7.34 15.81 15.14
CA TYR A 39 -6.58 14.66 15.64
C TYR A 39 -5.10 15.03 15.55
N SER A 40 -4.48 15.36 16.68
CA SER A 40 -3.03 15.43 16.77
C SER A 40 -2.47 14.09 16.29
N THR A 41 -1.83 14.11 15.12
CA THR A 41 -1.18 12.94 14.50
C THR A 41 0.16 12.63 15.17
N GLU A 42 0.53 13.36 16.23
CA GLU A 42 1.88 13.37 16.80
C GLU A 42 2.31 12.09 17.52
N TYR A 43 1.45 11.06 17.67
CA TYR A 43 1.81 9.84 18.43
C TYR A 43 1.34 8.49 17.85
N LEU A 44 0.90 8.42 16.59
CA LEU A 44 0.49 7.13 16.00
C LEU A 44 1.71 6.36 15.47
N THR A 45 2.04 5.22 16.08
CA THR A 45 3.09 4.33 15.56
C THR A 45 2.57 3.45 14.43
N ALA A 46 3.45 2.96 13.56
CA ALA A 46 3.05 2.04 12.49
C ALA A 46 2.34 0.76 13.02
N PRO A 47 2.79 0.13 14.12
CA PRO A 47 2.03 -0.94 14.77
C PRO A 47 0.60 -0.56 15.15
N ASP A 48 0.37 0.63 15.68
CA ASP A 48 -0.96 1.09 16.10
C ASP A 48 -1.90 1.23 14.91
N ILE A 49 -1.41 1.84 13.83
CA ILE A 49 -2.15 2.00 12.58
C ILE A 49 -2.52 0.63 12.00
N VAL A 50 -1.55 -0.29 11.93
CA VAL A 50 -1.80 -1.65 11.41
C VAL A 50 -2.76 -2.41 12.33
N ALA A 51 -2.69 -2.20 13.65
CA ALA A 51 -3.60 -2.80 14.60
C ALA A 51 -5.04 -2.32 14.39
N GLU A 52 -5.24 -1.00 14.24
CA GLU A 52 -6.55 -0.41 13.95
C GLU A 52 -7.12 -0.92 12.62
N LEU A 53 -6.32 -0.87 11.55
CA LEU A 53 -6.73 -1.34 10.22
C LEU A 53 -7.08 -2.84 10.25
N SER A 54 -6.30 -3.65 10.95
CA SER A 54 -6.57 -5.08 11.07
C SER A 54 -7.85 -5.36 11.87
N ALA A 55 -8.22 -4.49 12.82
CA ALA A 55 -9.47 -4.61 13.56
C ALA A 55 -10.69 -4.42 12.65
N LYS A 56 -10.58 -3.57 11.62
CA LYS A 56 -11.63 -3.33 10.61
C LYS A 56 -11.88 -4.51 9.66
N ILE A 57 -11.02 -5.53 9.65
CA ILE A 57 -11.28 -6.76 8.87
C ILE A 57 -12.45 -7.54 9.48
N LYS A 58 -13.50 -7.71 8.67
CA LYS A 58 -14.72 -8.46 8.95
C LYS A 58 -14.44 -9.96 8.83
N ASN A 59 -14.83 -10.73 9.85
CA ASN A 59 -14.68 -12.20 9.85
C ASN A 59 -15.85 -12.91 9.16
N THR A 60 -16.92 -12.18 8.81
CA THR A 60 -18.15 -12.73 8.23
C THR A 60 -18.14 -12.73 6.70
N SER A 61 -17.20 -12.01 6.08
CA SER A 61 -17.08 -11.90 4.63
C SER A 61 -15.64 -12.11 4.18
N CYS A 62 -15.49 -12.63 2.96
CA CYS A 62 -14.20 -12.95 2.40
C CYS A 62 -14.03 -12.46 0.97
N SER A 63 -12.81 -12.02 0.65
CA SER A 63 -12.36 -11.83 -0.72
C SER A 63 -11.56 -13.07 -1.12
N ARG A 64 -12.01 -13.72 -2.20
CA ARG A 64 -11.47 -15.00 -2.65
C ARG A 64 -10.40 -14.81 -3.69
N PHE A 65 -9.30 -15.53 -3.52
CA PHE A 65 -8.14 -15.53 -4.38
C PHE A 65 -7.89 -16.96 -4.84
N ASN A 66 -8.10 -17.22 -6.14
CA ASN A 66 -7.69 -18.47 -6.79
C ASN A 66 -6.32 -18.23 -7.43
N ILE A 67 -5.31 -18.93 -6.93
CA ILE A 67 -3.91 -18.67 -7.25
C ILE A 67 -3.30 -19.90 -7.90
N ASN A 68 -2.70 -19.70 -9.06
CA ASN A 68 -1.80 -20.70 -9.64
C ASN A 68 -0.37 -20.37 -9.23
N ARG A 69 0.37 -21.36 -8.69
CA ARG A 69 1.75 -21.18 -8.24
C ARG A 69 2.71 -20.85 -9.39
N ALA A 70 2.44 -21.35 -10.59
CA ALA A 70 3.19 -21.00 -11.79
C ALA A 70 2.93 -19.55 -12.25
N ASN A 71 1.81 -18.95 -11.84
CA ASN A 71 1.44 -17.59 -12.23
C ASN A 71 0.77 -16.79 -11.10
N VAL A 72 1.53 -16.60 -10.01
CA VAL A 72 1.06 -15.92 -8.80
C VAL A 72 0.70 -14.46 -9.07
N TRP A 73 1.50 -13.76 -9.88
CA TRP A 73 1.29 -12.35 -10.16
C TRP A 73 -0.05 -12.10 -10.85
N ASP A 74 -0.36 -12.81 -11.93
CA ASP A 74 -1.61 -12.60 -12.65
C ASP A 74 -2.81 -13.04 -11.82
N GLY A 75 -2.68 -14.13 -11.05
CA GLY A 75 -3.69 -14.55 -10.07
C GLY A 75 -3.98 -13.47 -9.03
N ALA A 76 -2.93 -12.84 -8.49
CA ALA A 76 -3.06 -11.74 -7.55
C ALA A 76 -3.72 -10.52 -8.22
N ILE A 77 -3.26 -10.09 -9.40
CA ILE A 77 -3.84 -8.97 -10.14
C ILE A 77 -5.34 -9.18 -10.34
N ARG A 78 -5.76 -10.37 -10.82
CA ARG A 78 -7.18 -10.72 -10.97
C ARG A 78 -7.93 -10.63 -9.65
N GLY A 79 -7.40 -11.23 -8.58
CA GLY A 79 -8.04 -11.23 -7.27
C GLY A 79 -8.22 -9.82 -6.69
N PHE A 80 -7.19 -8.97 -6.81
CA PHE A 80 -7.24 -7.60 -6.31
C PHE A 80 -8.08 -6.67 -7.20
N LYS A 81 -8.12 -6.87 -8.53
CA LYS A 81 -8.97 -6.08 -9.46
C LYS A 81 -10.43 -6.54 -9.46
N GLY A 82 -10.72 -7.74 -8.98
CA GLY A 82 -12.08 -8.30 -8.97
C GLY A 82 -13.06 -7.41 -8.22
N ALA A 83 -14.29 -7.29 -8.73
CA ALA A 83 -15.34 -6.46 -8.13
C ALA A 83 -15.73 -6.89 -6.70
N SER A 84 -15.42 -8.14 -6.32
CA SER A 84 -15.66 -8.68 -4.97
C SER A 84 -14.49 -8.47 -4.00
N PHE A 85 -13.40 -7.84 -4.45
CA PHE A 85 -12.30 -7.48 -3.57
C PHE A 85 -12.72 -6.32 -2.66
N ASP A 86 -12.57 -6.51 -1.36
CA ASP A 86 -12.72 -5.47 -0.35
C ASP A 86 -11.57 -5.63 0.65
N PRO A 87 -10.76 -4.58 0.89
CA PRO A 87 -9.64 -4.66 1.83
C PRO A 87 -10.08 -4.90 3.29
N SER A 88 -11.35 -4.66 3.62
CA SER A 88 -11.97 -4.97 4.92
C SER A 88 -12.48 -6.41 5.02
N HIS A 89 -12.42 -7.21 3.96
CA HIS A 89 -12.80 -8.63 4.00
C HIS A 89 -11.61 -9.52 4.36
N GLN A 90 -11.92 -10.69 4.95
CA GLN A 90 -10.90 -11.70 5.19
C GLN A 90 -10.40 -12.25 3.85
N MET A 91 -9.09 -12.33 3.68
CA MET A 91 -8.51 -12.98 2.51
C MET A 91 -8.67 -14.51 2.61
N GLN A 92 -9.35 -15.11 1.64
CA GLN A 92 -9.45 -16.56 1.47
C GLN A 92 -8.69 -16.97 0.21
N VAL A 93 -7.66 -17.79 0.38
CA VAL A 93 -6.81 -18.26 -0.73
C VAL A 93 -7.08 -19.72 -1.01
N LYS A 94 -7.17 -20.05 -2.29
CA LYS A 94 -7.20 -21.41 -2.82
C LYS A 94 -6.14 -21.51 -3.90
N PHE A 95 -5.27 -22.52 -3.82
CA PHE A 95 -4.35 -22.82 -4.90
C PHE A 95 -5.01 -23.73 -5.92
N THR A 96 -4.80 -23.42 -7.20
CA THR A 96 -5.31 -24.20 -8.33
C THR A 96 -4.28 -24.31 -9.44
N ASP A 97 -4.19 -25.46 -10.08
CA ASP A 97 -3.36 -25.66 -11.27
C ASP A 97 -4.00 -25.05 -12.53
N ASP A 98 -3.35 -25.27 -13.69
CA ASP A 98 -3.84 -24.81 -15.00
C ASP A 98 -5.16 -25.49 -15.43
N GLU A 99 -5.46 -26.65 -14.86
CA GLU A 99 -6.70 -27.40 -15.08
C GLU A 99 -7.83 -26.96 -14.12
N GLY A 100 -7.53 -26.00 -13.23
CA GLY A 100 -8.45 -25.50 -12.21
C GLY A 100 -8.67 -26.46 -11.05
N GLN A 101 -7.91 -27.54 -10.96
CA GLN A 101 -7.96 -28.48 -9.85
C GLN A 101 -7.36 -27.87 -8.60
N THR A 102 -7.89 -28.27 -7.45
CA THR A 102 -7.43 -27.72 -6.18
C THR A 102 -6.11 -28.36 -5.79
N GLU A 103 -5.13 -27.54 -5.47
CA GLU A 103 -3.86 -28.01 -4.93
C GLU A 103 -3.88 -27.92 -3.41
N ASP A 104 -3.28 -28.90 -2.74
CA ASP A 104 -3.10 -28.84 -1.29
C ASP A 104 -2.12 -27.72 -0.89
N GLY A 105 -2.25 -27.27 0.36
CA GLY A 105 -1.31 -26.32 0.95
C GLY A 105 0.07 -26.94 1.08
N VAL A 106 1.10 -26.28 0.55
CA VAL A 106 2.49 -26.77 0.60
C VAL A 106 3.19 -26.22 1.85
N ASP A 107 2.82 -25.03 2.29
CA ASP A 107 3.36 -24.43 3.52
C ASP A 107 2.56 -24.82 4.78
N THR A 108 3.28 -25.05 5.88
CA THR A 108 2.78 -25.32 7.24
C THR A 108 1.88 -24.22 7.84
N GLY A 109 1.74 -23.07 7.18
CA GLY A 109 0.97 -21.92 7.64
C GLY A 109 -0.37 -21.72 6.96
N GLY A 110 -0.75 -22.63 6.07
CA GLY A 110 -1.97 -22.59 5.30
C GLY A 110 -1.90 -21.69 4.06
N PRO A 111 -2.87 -21.82 3.14
CA PRO A 111 -2.80 -21.24 1.79
C PRO A 111 -2.60 -19.72 1.76
N LYS A 112 -3.19 -19.00 2.73
CA LYS A 112 -3.05 -17.54 2.81
C LYS A 112 -1.62 -17.11 3.15
N ARG A 113 -0.97 -17.76 4.11
CA ARG A 113 0.42 -17.42 4.48
C ARG A 113 1.37 -17.70 3.33
N GLU A 114 1.16 -18.83 2.66
CA GLU A 114 1.91 -19.22 1.47
C GLU A 114 1.76 -18.18 0.35
N PHE A 115 0.53 -17.83 -0.03
CA PHE A 115 0.27 -16.83 -1.05
C PHE A 115 0.89 -15.47 -0.72
N LEU A 116 0.74 -14.99 0.52
CA LEU A 116 1.33 -13.70 0.93
C LEU A 116 2.87 -13.75 1.03
N THR A 117 3.48 -14.93 0.94
CA THR A 117 4.94 -15.08 0.86
C THR A 117 5.36 -15.08 -0.61
N LEU A 118 4.71 -15.88 -1.43
CA LEU A 118 4.92 -15.91 -2.89
C LEU A 118 4.66 -14.54 -3.54
N LEU A 119 3.61 -13.83 -3.12
CA LEU A 119 3.29 -12.50 -3.63
C LEU A 119 4.40 -11.49 -3.34
N MET A 120 5.00 -11.53 -2.15
CA MET A 120 6.10 -10.63 -1.79
C MET A 120 7.37 -10.97 -2.57
N GLU A 121 7.61 -12.25 -2.85
CA GLU A 121 8.69 -12.70 -3.72
C GLU A 121 8.50 -12.19 -5.16
N CYS A 122 7.29 -12.36 -5.73
CA CYS A 122 6.97 -11.82 -7.05
C CYS A 122 7.13 -10.30 -7.11
N LEU A 123 6.62 -9.58 -6.11
CA LEU A 123 6.72 -8.12 -6.02
C LEU A 123 8.17 -7.66 -6.05
N ARG A 124 9.06 -8.30 -5.29
CA ARG A 124 10.48 -7.95 -5.24
C ARG A 124 11.19 -8.04 -6.60
N MET A 125 10.68 -8.88 -7.50
CA MET A 125 11.22 -9.12 -8.84
C MET A 125 10.55 -8.27 -9.93
N ARG A 126 9.56 -7.42 -9.58
CA ARG A 126 8.89 -6.55 -10.56
C ARG A 126 9.80 -5.41 -11.00
N ARG A 127 9.61 -4.97 -12.26
CA ARG A 127 10.34 -3.85 -12.90
C ARG A 127 10.28 -2.52 -12.16
N ILE A 128 9.28 -2.33 -11.31
CA ILE A 128 9.12 -1.12 -10.49
C ILE A 128 10.08 -1.08 -9.29
N PHE A 129 10.81 -2.17 -9.03
CA PHE A 129 11.81 -2.27 -7.97
C PHE A 129 13.18 -2.64 -8.54
N ASP A 130 14.22 -1.93 -8.11
CA ASP A 130 15.61 -2.21 -8.48
C ASP A 130 16.53 -2.21 -7.24
N GLY A 131 17.72 -2.77 -7.38
CA GLY A 131 18.72 -2.89 -6.32
C GLY A 131 18.98 -4.34 -5.88
N PRO A 132 19.88 -4.54 -4.90
CA PRO A 132 20.26 -5.86 -4.41
C PRO A 132 19.12 -6.59 -3.70
N GLN A 133 19.36 -7.87 -3.38
CA GLN A 133 18.34 -8.80 -2.89
C GLN A 133 17.73 -8.41 -1.53
N ASP A 134 18.52 -7.73 -0.70
CA ASP A 134 18.22 -7.26 0.66
C ASP A 134 17.75 -5.80 0.70
N ARG A 135 17.90 -5.05 -0.40
CA ARG A 135 17.54 -3.64 -0.47
C ARG A 135 17.02 -3.28 -1.85
N LYS A 136 15.71 -3.02 -1.93
CA LYS A 136 15.05 -2.55 -3.14
C LYS A 136 14.67 -1.08 -3.04
N PHE A 137 14.74 -0.40 -4.18
CA PHE A 137 14.33 0.98 -4.39
C PHE A 137 13.23 1.03 -5.43
N LEU A 138 12.32 1.98 -5.30
CA LEU A 138 11.35 2.25 -6.36
C LEU A 138 12.07 2.89 -7.54
N THR A 139 11.82 2.38 -8.73
CA THR A 139 12.32 2.95 -9.98
C THR A 139 11.15 3.39 -10.85
N PHE A 140 11.40 4.35 -11.74
CA PHE A 140 10.42 4.76 -12.73
C PHE A 140 10.51 3.87 -13.97
N ASP A 141 9.39 3.26 -14.33
CA ASP A 141 9.18 2.50 -15.56
C ASP A 141 7.88 2.98 -16.21
N ASN A 142 7.98 3.44 -17.45
CA ASN A 142 6.87 4.04 -18.19
C ASN A 142 5.76 3.01 -18.48
N ALA A 143 6.12 1.75 -18.78
CA ALA A 143 5.12 0.73 -19.05
C ALA A 143 4.36 0.34 -17.77
N ALA A 144 5.08 0.20 -16.64
CA ALA A 144 4.49 -0.01 -15.33
C ALA A 144 3.55 1.13 -14.91
N ALA A 145 3.89 2.39 -15.24
CA ALA A 145 3.03 3.54 -14.99
C ALA A 145 1.74 3.48 -15.81
N LYS A 146 1.83 3.09 -17.09
CA LYS A 146 0.66 2.91 -17.97
C LYS A 146 -0.23 1.75 -17.53
N ASP A 147 0.36 0.70 -16.96
CA ASP A 147 -0.33 -0.53 -16.57
C ASP A 147 -0.88 -0.48 -15.11
N ASP A 148 -0.86 0.68 -14.45
CA ASP A 148 -1.22 0.87 -13.03
C ASP A 148 -0.47 -0.07 -12.07
N GLU A 149 0.72 -0.50 -12.45
CA GLU A 149 1.47 -1.52 -11.71
C GLU A 149 1.89 -1.02 -10.32
N TYR A 150 2.25 0.25 -10.20
CA TYR A 150 2.56 0.91 -8.93
C TYR A 150 1.37 0.88 -7.97
N PHE A 151 0.17 1.18 -8.47
CA PHE A 151 -1.05 1.18 -7.68
C PHE A 151 -1.37 -0.23 -7.18
N HIS A 152 -1.29 -1.22 -8.07
CA HIS A 152 -1.53 -2.62 -7.72
C HIS A 152 -0.50 -3.14 -6.72
N ALA A 153 0.79 -2.87 -6.93
CA ALA A 153 1.85 -3.26 -6.01
C ALA A 153 1.65 -2.62 -4.63
N GLY A 154 1.36 -1.32 -4.55
CA GLY A 154 1.08 -0.63 -3.30
C GLY A 154 -0.11 -1.25 -2.56
N ARG A 155 -1.22 -1.51 -3.27
CA ARG A 155 -2.41 -2.15 -2.70
C ARG A 155 -2.12 -3.56 -2.19
N MET A 156 -1.34 -4.34 -2.92
CA MET A 156 -0.92 -5.70 -2.56
C MET A 156 -0.06 -5.68 -1.29
N ILE A 157 0.94 -4.80 -1.23
CA ILE A 157 1.84 -4.65 -0.06
C ILE A 157 1.04 -4.23 1.17
N ALA A 158 0.23 -3.16 1.05
CA ALA A 158 -0.58 -2.65 2.15
C ALA A 158 -1.54 -3.72 2.70
N THR A 159 -2.27 -4.40 1.80
CA THR A 159 -3.19 -5.47 2.19
C THR A 159 -2.45 -6.63 2.86
N SER A 160 -1.27 -7.00 2.36
CA SER A 160 -0.44 -8.06 2.94
C SER A 160 -0.03 -7.76 4.38
N ILE A 161 0.34 -6.51 4.68
CA ILE A 161 0.72 -6.08 6.04
C ILE A 161 -0.47 -6.23 6.99
N VAL A 162 -1.63 -5.70 6.62
CA VAL A 162 -2.83 -5.70 7.48
C VAL A 162 -3.37 -7.14 7.69
N GLN A 163 -3.42 -7.95 6.63
CA GLN A 163 -3.91 -9.34 6.70
C GLN A 163 -2.97 -10.23 7.54
N LYS A 164 -1.64 -10.07 7.43
CA LYS A 164 -0.66 -10.80 8.27
C LYS A 164 -0.81 -10.43 9.74
N HIS A 165 -1.07 -9.17 10.06
CA HIS A 165 -1.24 -8.73 11.44
C HIS A 165 -2.48 -9.35 12.12
N LYS A 166 -3.62 -9.40 11.41
CA LYS A 166 -4.86 -10.03 11.92
C LYS A 166 -4.67 -11.50 12.31
N GLU A 167 -3.87 -12.23 11.53
CA GLU A 167 -3.60 -13.65 11.77
C GLU A 167 -2.77 -13.91 13.02
N LYS A 168 -1.78 -13.04 13.30
CA LYS A 168 -0.99 -13.14 14.54
C LYS A 168 -1.87 -13.01 15.79
N LYS A 169 -2.82 -12.07 15.80
CA LYS A 169 -3.78 -11.91 16.91
C LYS A 169 -4.67 -13.14 17.11
N LYS A 170 -5.08 -13.82 16.03
CA LYS A 170 -5.89 -15.06 16.14
C LYS A 170 -5.09 -16.17 16.83
N LYS A 171 -3.81 -16.35 16.48
CA LYS A 171 -2.95 -17.38 17.08
C LYS A 171 -2.65 -17.10 18.56
N THR A 172 -2.34 -15.86 18.93
CA THR A 172 -2.07 -15.51 20.34
C THR A 172 -3.32 -15.61 21.22
N SER A 173 -4.50 -15.27 20.69
CA SER A 173 -5.78 -15.44 21.38
C SER A 173 -6.10 -16.93 21.64
N CYS A 174 -5.95 -17.79 20.63
CA CYS A 174 -6.19 -19.23 20.78
C CYS A 174 -5.20 -19.92 21.74
N HIS A 175 -3.94 -19.46 21.80
CA HIS A 175 -2.99 -19.98 22.79
C HIS A 175 -3.31 -19.54 24.22
N GLY A 176 -3.77 -18.30 24.42
CA GLY A 176 -4.22 -17.82 25.73
C GLY A 176 -5.41 -18.62 26.29
N SER A 177 -6.37 -19.00 25.45
CA SER A 177 -7.50 -19.84 25.87
C SER A 177 -7.13 -21.31 26.14
N LEU A 178 -6.12 -21.84 25.44
CA LEU A 178 -5.64 -23.21 25.67
C LEU A 178 -4.84 -23.32 26.98
N SER A 179 -4.06 -22.30 27.34
CA SER A 179 -3.34 -22.27 28.62
C SER A 179 -4.26 -22.09 29.83
N GLN A 180 -5.41 -21.40 29.70
CA GLN A 180 -6.38 -21.29 30.79
C GLN A 180 -7.21 -22.57 30.99
N ASN A 181 -7.52 -23.31 29.92
CA ASN A 181 -8.26 -24.58 30.03
C ASN A 181 -7.42 -25.77 30.53
N LEU A 182 -6.07 -25.68 30.44
CA LEU A 182 -5.18 -26.70 30.99
C LEU A 182 -4.90 -26.49 32.49
N ILE A 183 -5.08 -25.27 33.02
CA ILE A 183 -4.87 -24.94 34.44
C ILE A 183 -6.16 -25.17 35.27
N LEU A 184 -7.33 -25.21 34.64
CA LEU A 184 -8.62 -25.46 35.33
C LEU A 184 -9.03 -26.94 35.40
N ASN A 185 -8.22 -27.87 34.86
CA ASN A 185 -8.49 -29.31 34.86
C ASN A 185 -7.31 -30.14 35.43
N ALA A 186 -6.44 -29.54 36.23
CA ALA A 186 -5.33 -30.21 36.92
C ALA A 186 -5.50 -30.13 38.44
#